data_AF-A0A4U9HP25-F1
#
_entry.id   AF-A0A4U9HP25-F1
#
_cell.length_a   1.000
_cell.length_b   1.000
_cell.length_c   1.000
_cell.angle_alpha   90.00
_cell.angle_beta   90.00
_cell.angle_gamma   90.00
#
_symmetry.space_group_name_H-M   'P 1'
#
loop_
_entity.id
_entity.type
_entity.pdbx_description
1 polymer ?
#
loop_
_entity_poly.entity_id
_entity_poly.type
_entity_poly.pdbx_seq_one_letter_code
_entity_poly.pdbx_strand_id
1 'polypeptide(L)'
;MKWIYHYCCDDFEQMTDINKVLRGKLQQIAEIRAPEVAEEQRSSDGTIKWAIKVGDQQVETVYIPEADRATLCVSSQVGCALECKFCSTAQQGFNRNLRVSEIIGQVWRAAKIIGAQKVTGQRPITNVVMMAWASRCST
;
A
#
# COMPACT_ATOMS: atom_id res chain seq x y z
N MET A 1 -15.60 7.76 -1.12
CA MET A 1 -14.66 7.27 -0.08
C MET A 1 -14.97 5.86 0.42
N LYS A 2 -16.20 5.51 0.84
CA LYS A 2 -16.52 4.14 1.31
C LYS A 2 -16.15 3.04 0.31
N TRP A 3 -16.55 3.18 -0.96
CA TRP A 3 -16.16 2.25 -2.04
C TRP A 3 -14.66 2.06 -2.14
N ILE A 4 -13.93 3.17 -2.11
CA ILE A 4 -12.47 3.16 -2.23
C ILE A 4 -11.84 2.35 -1.09
N TYR A 5 -12.17 2.61 0.17
CA TYR A 5 -11.40 2.03 1.29
C TYR A 5 -12.05 0.83 1.98
N HIS A 6 -13.37 0.72 2.01
CA HIS A 6 -14.03 -0.42 2.66
C HIS A 6 -14.14 -1.64 1.73
N TYR A 7 -14.21 -1.39 0.42
CA TYR A 7 -14.32 -2.42 -0.61
C TYR A 7 -13.07 -2.54 -1.48
N CYS A 8 -12.07 -1.66 -1.30
CA CYS A 8 -10.89 -1.60 -2.18
C CYS A 8 -11.27 -1.50 -3.67
N CYS A 9 -12.32 -0.72 -3.97
CA CYS A 9 -12.83 -0.52 -5.31
C CYS A 9 -12.14 0.67 -5.99
N ASP A 10 -11.58 0.42 -7.17
CA ASP A 10 -10.89 1.37 -8.05
C ASP A 10 -11.69 1.72 -9.31
N ASP A 11 -12.87 1.14 -9.48
CA ASP A 11 -13.72 1.30 -10.65
C ASP A 11 -15.04 1.98 -10.29
N PHE A 12 -15.28 3.15 -10.87
CA PHE A 12 -16.51 3.90 -10.65
C PHE A 12 -17.76 3.14 -11.11
N GLU A 13 -17.68 2.24 -12.09
CA GLU A 13 -18.83 1.49 -12.59
C GLU A 13 -19.41 0.55 -11.53
N GLN A 14 -18.53 -0.02 -10.69
CA GLN A 14 -18.91 -0.94 -9.62
C GLN A 14 -19.61 -0.25 -8.44
N MET A 15 -19.60 1.09 -8.39
CA MET A 15 -20.24 1.87 -7.32
C MET A 15 -21.75 1.99 -7.54
N THR A 16 -22.48 0.92 -7.25
CA THR A 16 -23.91 0.74 -7.60
C THR A 16 -24.86 1.71 -6.91
N ASP A 17 -24.48 2.26 -5.75
CA ASP A 17 -25.26 3.27 -5.01
C ASP A 17 -25.02 4.71 -5.51
N ILE A 18 -24.14 4.91 -6.50
CA ILE A 18 -23.88 6.19 -7.14
C ILE A 18 -24.66 6.26 -8.46
N ASN A 19 -25.38 7.37 -8.66
CA ASN A 19 -26.15 7.57 -9.89
C ASN A 19 -25.25 7.60 -11.15
N LYS A 20 -25.82 7.24 -12.31
CA LYS A 20 -25.08 7.12 -13.58
C LYS A 20 -24.44 8.44 -14.03
N VAL A 21 -25.11 9.57 -13.79
CA VAL A 21 -24.61 10.90 -14.19
C VAL A 21 -23.31 11.23 -13.45
N LEU A 22 -23.27 11.01 -12.14
CA LEU A 22 -22.08 11.26 -11.33
C LEU A 22 -20.96 10.26 -11.63
N ARG A 23 -21.28 8.97 -11.84
CA ARG A 23 -20.27 7.98 -12.27
C ARG A 23 -19.62 8.37 -13.59
N GLY A 24 -20.41 8.78 -14.58
CA GLY A 24 -19.89 9.23 -15.88
C GLY A 24 -19.00 10.48 -15.75
N LYS A 25 -19.36 11.45 -14.89
CA LYS A 25 -18.50 12.60 -14.61
C LYS A 25 -17.17 12.19 -13.96
N LEU A 26 -17.21 11.32 -12.95
CA LEU A 26 -16.01 10.87 -12.25
C LEU A 26 -15.04 10.15 -13.17
N GLN A 27 -15.54 9.30 -14.07
CA GLN A 27 -14.71 8.63 -15.09
C GLN A 27 -13.97 9.60 -16.02
N GLN A 28 -14.51 10.80 -16.24
CA GLN A 28 -13.90 11.80 -17.13
C GLN A 28 -12.84 12.67 -16.44
N ILE A 29 -12.98 12.94 -15.14
CA ILE A 29 -12.16 13.95 -14.44
C ILE A 29 -11.30 13.37 -13.32
N ALA A 30 -11.48 12.10 -12.95
CA ALA A 30 -10.81 11.47 -11.83
C ALA A 30 -10.45 10.01 -12.12
N GLU A 31 -9.50 9.50 -11.36
CA GLU A 31 -9.14 8.08 -11.34
C GLU A 31 -8.81 7.64 -9.91
N ILE A 32 -8.92 6.33 -9.66
CA ILE A 32 -8.48 5.71 -8.42
C ILE A 32 -7.29 4.80 -8.77
N ARG A 33 -6.09 5.35 -8.70
CA ARG A 33 -4.87 4.65 -9.09
C ARG A 33 -3.97 4.43 -7.88
N ALA A 34 -3.95 3.20 -7.38
CA ALA A 34 -2.98 2.77 -6.38
C ALA A 34 -1.71 2.21 -7.05
N PRO A 35 -0.52 2.39 -6.44
CA PRO A 35 0.72 1.76 -6.87
C PRO A 35 0.58 0.25 -7.11
N GLU A 36 1.36 -0.28 -8.05
CA GLU A 36 1.37 -1.71 -8.39
C GLU A 36 2.43 -2.46 -7.60
N VAL A 37 2.17 -3.74 -7.33
CA VAL A 37 3.15 -4.65 -6.75
C VAL A 37 4.08 -5.14 -7.86
N ALA A 38 5.38 -4.86 -7.73
CA ALA A 38 6.42 -5.42 -8.59
C ALA A 38 6.79 -6.86 -8.16
N GLU A 39 6.89 -7.07 -6.86
CA GLU A 39 7.32 -8.34 -6.27
C GLU A 39 6.59 -8.58 -4.95
N GLU A 40 6.25 -9.83 -4.67
CA GLU A 40 5.63 -10.28 -3.42
C GLU A 40 6.45 -11.44 -2.85
N GLN A 41 6.81 -11.34 -1.57
CA GLN A 41 7.52 -12.38 -0.83
C GLN A 41 6.68 -12.73 0.40
N ARG A 42 6.41 -14.02 0.61
CA ARG A 42 5.65 -14.53 1.76
C ARG A 42 6.56 -15.36 2.65
N SER A 43 6.61 -15.01 3.93
CA SER A 43 7.31 -15.77 4.98
C SER A 43 6.41 -16.87 5.53
N SER A 44 7.01 -17.88 6.16
CA SER A 44 6.30 -18.96 6.84
C SER A 44 5.55 -18.51 8.10
N ASP A 45 5.97 -17.40 8.71
CA ASP A 45 5.30 -16.76 9.85
C ASP A 45 4.06 -15.93 9.45
N GLY A 46 3.74 -15.87 8.15
CA GLY A 46 2.62 -15.09 7.62
C GLY A 46 2.98 -13.65 7.21
N THR A 47 4.19 -13.18 7.49
CA THR A 47 4.68 -11.87 7.02
C THR A 47 4.69 -11.83 5.50
N ILE A 48 4.19 -10.73 4.92
CA ILE A 48 4.19 -10.52 3.48
C ILE A 48 4.91 -9.21 3.19
N LYS A 49 5.91 -9.27 2.32
CA LYS A 49 6.64 -8.09 1.86
C LYS A 49 6.34 -7.84 0.39
N TRP A 50 6.01 -6.60 0.08
CA TRP A 50 5.80 -6.12 -1.27
C TRP A 50 6.85 -5.09 -1.67
N ALA A 51 7.41 -5.26 -2.86
CA ALA A 51 8.07 -4.18 -3.58
C ALA A 51 7.00 -3.46 -4.42
N ILE A 52 6.75 -2.19 -4.14
CA ILE A 52 5.68 -1.40 -4.75
C ILE A 52 6.27 -0.35 -5.70
N LYS A 53 5.78 -0.33 -6.93
CA LYS A 53 6.22 0.59 -7.99
C LYS A 53 5.68 2.00 -7.77
N VAL A 54 6.57 2.98 -7.78
CA VAL A 54 6.27 4.41 -7.62
C VAL A 54 6.96 5.21 -8.73
N GLY A 55 6.42 5.10 -9.95
CA GLY A 55 7.11 5.52 -11.18
C GLY A 55 8.19 4.51 -11.56
N ASP A 56 9.40 4.99 -11.88
CA ASP A 56 10.54 4.14 -12.27
C ASP A 56 11.31 3.58 -11.05
N GLN A 57 10.77 3.77 -9.84
CA GLN A 57 11.38 3.38 -8.58
C GLN A 57 10.48 2.45 -7.80
N GLN A 58 11.03 1.85 -6.74
CA GLN A 58 10.31 0.94 -5.87
C GLN A 58 10.48 1.34 -4.41
N VAL A 59 9.45 1.08 -3.62
CA VAL A 59 9.45 1.21 -2.17
C VAL A 59 8.90 -0.06 -1.54
N GLU A 60 9.27 -0.32 -0.29
CA GLU A 60 8.82 -1.50 0.42
C GLU A 60 7.56 -1.24 1.24
N THR A 61 6.69 -2.24 1.29
CA THR A 61 5.54 -2.30 2.20
C THR A 61 5.51 -3.68 2.82
N VAL A 62 5.41 -3.76 4.15
CA VAL A 62 5.47 -5.03 4.88
C VAL A 62 4.20 -5.20 5.70
N TYR A 63 3.53 -6.32 5.51
CA TYR A 63 2.41 -6.78 6.31
C TYR A 63 2.88 -7.81 7.32
N ILE A 64 2.57 -7.59 8.59
CA ILE A 64 2.95 -8.44 9.71
C ILE A 64 1.66 -8.85 10.44
N PRO A 65 1.16 -10.07 10.22
CA PRO A 65 0.02 -10.58 10.96
C PRO A 65 0.46 -11.07 12.34
N GLU A 66 -0.37 -10.79 13.34
CA GLU A 66 -0.23 -11.30 14.70
C GLU A 66 -1.58 -11.84 15.19
N ALA A 67 -1.61 -12.48 16.37
CA ALA A 67 -2.82 -13.13 16.87
C ALA A 67 -4.00 -12.18 17.09
N ASP A 68 -3.73 -10.94 17.53
CA ASP A 68 -4.74 -9.94 17.90
C ASP A 68 -4.77 -8.70 17.00
N ARG A 69 -3.78 -8.56 16.11
CA ARG A 69 -3.62 -7.38 15.25
C ARG A 69 -2.95 -7.72 13.92
N ALA A 70 -3.08 -6.80 12.98
CA ALA A 70 -2.39 -6.84 11.71
C ALA A 70 -1.72 -5.49 11.45
N THR A 71 -0.39 -5.49 11.42
CA THR A 71 0.42 -4.27 11.28
C THR A 71 0.90 -4.12 9.85
N LEU A 72 0.80 -2.90 9.30
CA LEU A 72 1.36 -2.55 8.00
C LEU A 72 2.45 -1.48 8.16
N CYS A 73 3.66 -1.80 7.72
CA CYS A 73 4.77 -0.86 7.58
C CYS A 73 4.68 -0.16 6.22
N VAL A 74 4.62 1.17 6.23
CA VAL A 74 4.44 2.01 5.03
C VAL A 74 5.65 2.92 4.83
N SER A 75 6.07 3.06 3.57
CA SER A 75 7.13 3.97 3.12
C SER A 75 6.61 5.39 2.97
N SER A 76 7.45 6.38 3.30
CA SER A 76 7.18 7.81 3.12
C SER A 76 8.01 8.47 2.01
N GLN A 77 9.14 7.87 1.65
CA GLN A 77 10.13 8.42 0.72
C GLN A 77 10.71 7.29 -0.14
N VAL A 78 11.26 7.63 -1.30
CA VAL A 78 12.16 6.73 -2.03
C VAL A 78 13.59 7.06 -1.59
N GLY A 79 14.21 6.09 -0.91
CA GLY A 79 15.51 6.31 -0.27
C GLY A 79 15.42 7.18 0.99
N CYS A 80 16.56 7.49 1.61
CA CYS A 80 16.62 8.30 2.82
C CYS A 80 17.89 9.15 2.87
N ALA A 81 17.77 10.42 3.27
CA ALA A 81 18.87 11.40 3.32
C ALA A 81 19.66 11.37 4.64
N LEU A 82 19.21 10.60 5.64
CA LEU A 82 19.76 10.66 7.01
C LEU A 82 21.03 9.83 7.21
N GLU A 83 21.52 9.12 6.19
CA GLU A 83 22.82 8.42 6.17
C GLU A 83 23.08 7.52 7.40
N CYS A 84 22.03 6.94 7.98
CA CYS A 84 22.16 6.05 9.13
C CYS A 84 22.94 4.78 8.73
N LYS A 85 24.14 4.59 9.30
CA LYS A 85 25.10 3.56 8.87
C LYS A 85 24.58 2.11 8.89
N PHE A 86 23.61 1.82 9.76
CA PHE A 86 23.00 0.49 9.89
C PHE A 86 21.81 0.26 8.93
N CYS A 87 21.33 1.31 8.26
CA CYS A 87 20.10 1.27 7.46
C CYS A 87 20.42 1.04 5.98
N SER A 88 19.89 -0.03 5.37
CA SER A 88 20.13 -0.27 3.94
C SER A 88 19.48 0.80 3.06
N THR A 89 18.39 1.43 3.50
CA THR A 89 17.72 2.52 2.76
C THR A 89 18.63 3.73 2.65
N ALA A 90 19.44 3.99 3.68
CA ALA A 90 20.39 5.09 3.69
C ALA A 90 21.52 4.89 2.66
N GLN A 91 21.93 3.64 2.40
CA GLN A 91 22.95 3.33 1.39
C GLN A 91 22.50 3.61 -0.05
N GLN A 92 21.19 3.64 -0.30
CA GLN A 92 20.63 3.96 -1.62
C GLN A 92 20.64 5.47 -1.90
N GLY A 93 20.89 6.30 -0.88
CA GLY A 93 20.75 7.74 -0.95
C GLY A 93 19.28 8.18 -1.00
N PHE A 94 19.04 9.48 -0.98
CA PHE A 94 17.70 10.06 -1.15
C PHE A 94 17.39 10.33 -2.61
N ASN A 95 16.18 10.00 -3.04
CA ASN A 95 15.69 10.38 -4.36
C ASN A 95 14.57 11.43 -4.31
N ARG A 96 13.42 11.08 -3.72
CA ARG A 96 12.25 11.95 -3.63
C ARG A 96 11.29 11.56 -2.53
N ASN A 97 10.39 12.48 -2.18
CA ASN A 97 9.24 12.17 -1.35
C ASN A 97 8.14 11.45 -2.13
N LEU A 98 7.35 10.64 -1.44
CA LEU A 98 6.15 10.03 -2.00
C LEU A 98 4.97 11.00 -1.99
N ARG A 99 4.13 10.90 -3.01
CA ARG A 99 2.82 11.59 -3.08
C ARG A 99 1.86 10.94 -2.10
N VAL A 100 0.81 11.66 -1.72
CA VAL A 100 -0.26 11.13 -0.84
C VAL A 100 -0.85 9.84 -1.40
N SER A 101 -1.11 9.78 -2.70
CA SER A 101 -1.63 8.58 -3.38
C SER A 101 -0.67 7.39 -3.32
N GLU A 102 0.65 7.64 -3.31
CA GLU A 102 1.67 6.61 -3.19
C GLU A 102 1.78 6.08 -1.76
N ILE A 103 1.58 6.93 -0.75
CA ILE A 103 1.58 6.51 0.67
C ILE A 103 0.30 5.75 1.00
N ILE A 104 -0.88 6.36 0.82
CA ILE A 104 -2.15 5.69 1.14
C ILE A 104 -2.44 4.52 0.19
N GLY A 105 -1.89 4.56 -1.02
CA GLY A 105 -1.98 3.48 -1.99
C GLY A 105 -1.30 2.20 -1.55
N GLN A 106 -0.24 2.26 -0.72
CA GLN A 106 0.36 1.08 -0.09
C GLN A 106 -0.65 0.38 0.83
N VAL A 107 -1.33 1.16 1.69
CA VAL A 107 -2.39 0.65 2.58
C VAL A 107 -3.54 0.06 1.79
N TRP A 108 -3.98 0.77 0.75
CA TRP A 108 -5.09 0.35 -0.09
C TRP A 108 -4.76 -0.95 -0.86
N ARG A 109 -3.54 -1.05 -1.42
CA ARG A 109 -3.09 -2.23 -2.16
C ARG A 109 -2.97 -3.44 -1.25
N ALA A 110 -2.36 -3.27 -0.08
CA ALA A 110 -2.28 -4.33 0.92
C ALA A 110 -3.68 -4.79 1.37
N ALA A 111 -4.59 -3.86 1.69
CA ALA A 111 -5.97 -4.19 2.04
C ALA A 111 -6.71 -4.95 0.91
N LYS A 112 -6.46 -4.62 -0.36
CA LYS A 112 -7.05 -5.29 -1.51
C LYS A 112 -6.54 -6.74 -1.65
N ILE A 113 -5.25 -6.98 -1.43
CA ILE A 113 -4.61 -8.30 -1.52
C ILE A 113 -5.00 -9.20 -0.35
N ILE A 114 -4.97 -8.69 0.88
CA ILE A 114 -5.34 -9.45 2.08
C ILE A 114 -6.84 -9.72 2.13
N GLY A 115 -7.65 -8.76 1.67
CA GLY A 115 -9.10 -8.84 1.61
C GLY A 115 -9.76 -7.67 2.34
N ALA A 116 -10.56 -6.91 1.59
CA ALA A 116 -11.18 -5.69 2.11
C ALA A 116 -12.22 -5.98 3.20
N GLN A 117 -12.39 -5.05 4.16
CA GLN A 117 -13.25 -5.25 5.33
C GLN A 117 -14.68 -5.66 4.97
N LYS A 118 -15.28 -5.07 3.94
CA LYS A 118 -16.66 -5.40 3.53
C LYS A 118 -16.75 -6.66 2.66
N VAL A 119 -15.63 -7.23 2.25
CA VAL A 119 -15.56 -8.49 1.50
C VAL A 119 -15.33 -9.67 2.45
N THR A 120 -14.41 -9.54 3.40
CA THR A 120 -14.05 -10.61 4.34
C THR A 120 -14.77 -10.54 5.69
N GLY A 121 -15.39 -9.40 6.00
CA GLY A 121 -16.01 -9.13 7.31
C GLY A 121 -15.03 -8.74 8.41
N GLN A 122 -13.72 -8.88 8.18
CA GLN A 122 -12.67 -8.53 9.13
C GLN A 122 -11.78 -7.42 8.57
N ARG A 123 -11.25 -6.54 9.43
CA ARG A 123 -10.31 -5.50 8.96
C ARG A 123 -8.99 -6.17 8.60
N PRO A 124 -8.48 -6.00 7.36
CA PRO A 124 -7.22 -6.63 6.95
C PRO A 124 -6.02 -6.04 7.70
N ILE A 125 -6.10 -4.76 8.07
CA ILE A 125 -5.04 -4.00 8.73
C ILE A 125 -5.66 -3.24 9.90
N THR A 126 -5.09 -3.37 11.09
CA THR A 126 -5.54 -2.68 12.30
C THR A 126 -4.56 -1.59 12.73
N ASN A 127 -3.28 -1.74 12.37
CA ASN A 127 -2.20 -0.84 12.78
C ASN A 127 -1.38 -0.45 11.55
N VAL A 128 -1.01 0.84 11.46
CA VAL A 128 -0.12 1.34 10.41
C VAL A 128 1.05 2.05 11.07
N VAL A 129 2.27 1.70 10.66
CA VAL A 129 3.50 2.32 11.15
C VAL A 129 4.31 2.89 9.99
N MET A 130 4.83 4.10 10.18
CA MET A 130 5.67 4.79 9.20
C MET A 130 7.14 4.42 9.43
N MET A 131 7.48 3.16 9.16
CA MET A 131 8.80 2.59 9.44
C MET A 131 9.24 1.62 8.34
N ALA A 132 9.06 1.96 7.06
CA ALA A 132 9.54 1.09 6.00
C ALA A 132 11.03 0.83 6.14
N TRP A 133 11.34 -0.43 6.42
CA TRP A 133 12.67 -0.99 6.47
C TRP A 133 13.16 -1.18 5.02
N ALA A 134 14.47 -1.06 4.80
CA ALA A 134 15.09 -1.72 3.66
C ALA A 134 16.15 -2.65 4.25
N SER A 135 15.98 -3.94 4.00
CA SER A 135 17.04 -4.89 3.68
C SER A 135 16.40 -6.25 3.41
N ARG A 136 17.04 -6.99 2.49
CA ARG A 136 16.70 -8.34 2.03
C ARG A 136 16.11 -9.21 3.16
N CYS A 137 14.95 -9.81 2.91
CA CYS A 137 14.65 -11.10 3.53
C CYS A 137 15.63 -12.06 2.87
N SER A 138 16.79 -12.25 3.48
CA SER A 138 17.58 -13.44 3.20
C SER A 138 16.70 -14.63 3.56
N THR A 139 16.45 -15.47 2.56
CA THR A 139 15.96 -16.85 2.70
C THR A 139 16.76 -17.62 3.73
#